data_AF-A0A3S0SF35-F1
#
_entry.id   AF-A0A3S0SF35-F1
#
_cell.length_a   1.000
_cell.length_b   1.000
_cell.length_c   1.000
_cell.angle_alpha   90.00
_cell.angle_beta   90.00
_cell.angle_gamma   90.00
#
_symmetry.space_group_name_H-M   'P 1'
#
loop_
_entity.id
_entity.type
_entity.pdbx_description
1 polymer ?
#
loop_
_entity_poly.entity_id
_entity_poly.type
_entity_poly.pdbx_seq_one_letter_code
_entity_poly.pdbx_strand_id
1 'polypeptide(L)'
;MKYTLIELVQRILESMDSDEVDSINDSPESLAVANVVKECYFDIVGKLDLPEKESIFQMTPSGDSNKPTLMYLPENIINLQRMKYNSASVSDPNWYDLNYLPWDDFLDMQNGLLTTETNVGSMTIIEDGHTFTFKYRNDVLPQFYASFNDRTILFDSYDSLVNTTLVASKTMCFGSIEPDFTLSDTFVPELDAQQFQLLLQASKAQAFVELKQVENPKAERKERKNEILAQRTKHAIDRRGGSQTYRRYGRK
;
A
#
# COMPACT_ATOMS: atom_id res chain seq x y z
N MET A 1 14.91 16.76 -7.47
CA MET A 1 16.03 15.88 -7.88
C MET A 1 15.96 14.66 -6.99
N LYS A 2 15.97 13.46 -7.58
CA LYS A 2 16.07 12.19 -6.84
C LYS A 2 17.56 11.83 -6.74
N TYR A 3 17.97 11.23 -5.63
CA TYR A 3 19.34 10.74 -5.44
C TYR A 3 19.32 9.21 -5.31
N THR A 4 20.42 8.57 -5.67
CA THR A 4 20.64 7.16 -5.33
C THR A 4 20.99 7.00 -3.85
N LEU A 5 20.95 5.78 -3.35
CA LEU A 5 21.29 5.52 -1.95
C LEU A 5 22.75 5.88 -1.66
N ILE A 6 23.68 5.58 -2.58
CA ILE A 6 25.09 5.96 -2.44
C ILE A 6 25.26 7.49 -2.38
N GLU A 7 24.58 8.24 -3.23
CA GLU A 7 24.64 9.71 -3.22
C GLU A 7 24.07 10.32 -1.93
N LEU A 8 23.04 9.69 -1.33
CA LEU A 8 22.53 10.08 -0.03
C LEU A 8 23.56 9.85 1.07
N VAL A 9 24.17 8.66 1.08
CA VAL A 9 25.17 8.27 2.08
C VAL A 9 26.40 9.17 1.99
N GLN A 10 26.94 9.38 0.79
CA GLN A 10 28.10 10.26 0.55
C GLN A 10 27.85 11.68 1.07
N ARG A 11 26.68 12.27 0.78
CA ARG A 11 26.35 13.62 1.29
C ARG A 11 26.21 13.71 2.80
N ILE A 12 25.79 12.62 3.45
CA ILE A 12 25.70 12.56 4.91
C ILE A 12 27.11 12.46 5.49
N LEU A 13 27.95 11.57 4.95
CA LEU A 13 29.36 11.39 5.34
C LEU A 13 30.17 12.67 5.15
N GLU A 14 30.08 13.31 3.98
CA GLU A 14 30.69 14.63 3.70
C GLU A 14 30.32 15.65 4.77
N SER A 15 29.06 15.61 5.23
CA SER A 15 28.62 16.58 6.21
C SER A 15 29.06 16.28 7.64
N MET A 16 29.39 15.04 7.93
CA MET A 16 29.91 14.57 9.21
C MET A 16 31.45 14.65 9.28
N ASP A 17 32.10 15.20 8.23
CA ASP A 17 33.54 15.19 8.02
C ASP A 17 34.14 13.76 8.11
N SER A 18 33.41 12.77 7.58
CA SER A 18 33.85 11.37 7.48
C SER A 18 34.46 11.07 6.09
N ASP A 19 35.12 9.92 5.95
CA ASP A 19 35.82 9.54 4.72
C ASP A 19 34.86 9.30 3.53
N GLU A 20 35.35 9.63 2.33
CA GLU A 20 34.63 9.36 1.07
C GLU A 20 34.62 7.86 0.76
N VAL A 21 33.50 7.36 0.23
CA VAL A 21 33.29 5.96 -0.12
C VAL A 21 32.71 5.85 -1.52
N ASP A 22 33.08 4.79 -2.25
CA ASP A 22 32.60 4.53 -3.61
C ASP A 22 31.43 3.52 -3.61
N SER A 23 31.26 2.76 -2.53
CA SER A 23 30.12 1.87 -2.26
C SER A 23 29.69 1.93 -0.79
N ILE A 24 28.41 1.65 -0.53
CA ILE A 24 27.84 1.56 0.83
C ILE A 24 28.58 0.52 1.68
N ASN A 25 29.16 -0.51 1.05
CA ASN A 25 29.81 -1.62 1.75
C ASN A 25 31.31 -1.36 2.05
N ASP A 26 31.87 -0.22 1.63
CA ASP A 26 33.30 0.05 1.77
C ASP A 26 33.72 0.26 3.22
N SER A 27 32.83 0.78 4.07
CA SER A 27 33.08 1.04 5.48
C SER A 27 31.92 0.59 6.36
N PRO A 28 32.18 0.14 7.60
CA PRO A 28 31.12 -0.08 8.58
C PRO A 28 30.32 1.21 8.88
N GLU A 29 30.94 2.39 8.75
CA GLU A 29 30.27 3.68 8.95
C GLU A 29 29.30 3.99 7.80
N SER A 30 29.68 3.74 6.55
CA SER A 30 28.79 3.94 5.39
C SER A 30 27.58 2.99 5.41
N LEU A 31 27.79 1.75 5.84
CA LEU A 31 26.72 0.78 6.03
C LEU A 31 25.77 1.20 7.17
N ALA A 32 26.30 1.73 8.27
CA ALA A 32 25.48 2.27 9.36
C ALA A 32 24.62 3.45 8.87
N VAL A 33 25.19 4.40 8.12
CA VAL A 33 24.44 5.53 7.53
C VAL A 33 23.35 5.04 6.58
N ALA A 34 23.62 4.02 5.75
CA ALA A 34 22.61 3.46 4.85
C ALA A 34 21.43 2.83 5.60
N ASN A 35 21.68 2.18 6.74
CA ASN A 35 20.62 1.68 7.60
C ASN A 35 19.80 2.81 8.24
N VAL A 36 20.45 3.90 8.68
CA VAL A 36 19.73 5.10 9.17
C VAL A 36 18.83 5.68 8.08
N VAL A 37 19.31 5.76 6.83
CA VAL A 37 18.49 6.22 5.69
C VAL A 37 17.27 5.31 5.49
N LYS A 38 17.44 3.99 5.61
CA LYS A 38 16.34 3.02 5.52
C LYS A 38 15.30 3.24 6.62
N GLU A 39 15.73 3.42 7.86
CA GLU A 39 14.82 3.66 8.99
C GLU A 39 14.04 4.98 8.83
N CYS A 40 14.73 6.07 8.52
CA CYS A 40 14.07 7.35 8.24
C CYS A 40 13.10 7.26 7.06
N TYR A 41 13.43 6.46 6.03
CA TYR A 41 12.53 6.24 4.90
C TYR A 41 11.21 5.60 5.36
N PHE A 42 11.26 4.49 6.10
CA PHE A 42 10.04 3.83 6.59
C PHE A 42 9.25 4.72 7.56
N ASP A 43 9.91 5.51 8.39
CA ASP A 43 9.24 6.44 9.31
C ASP A 43 8.51 7.58 8.56
N ILE A 44 9.15 8.17 7.55
CA ILE A 44 8.53 9.17 6.66
C ILE A 44 7.32 8.58 5.96
N VAL A 45 7.44 7.36 5.45
CA VAL A 45 6.36 6.67 4.73
C VAL A 45 5.19 6.32 5.65
N GLY A 46 5.45 5.87 6.88
CA GLY A 46 4.39 5.58 7.85
C GLY A 46 3.66 6.83 8.32
N LYS A 47 4.36 7.97 8.43
CA LYS A 47 3.79 9.24 8.90
C LYS A 47 3.05 10.01 7.81
N LEU A 48 3.62 10.06 6.62
CA LEU A 48 3.06 10.78 5.49
C LEU A 48 2.26 9.77 4.68
N ASP A 49 0.94 9.84 4.75
CA ASP A 49 0.03 9.11 3.87
C ASP A 49 0.23 9.59 2.41
N LEU A 50 1.24 9.01 1.77
CA LEU A 50 1.79 9.45 0.49
C LEU A 50 0.94 8.91 -0.67
N PRO A 51 0.38 9.79 -1.52
CA PRO A 51 -0.49 9.37 -2.62
C PRO A 51 0.27 8.60 -3.71
N GLU A 52 1.60 8.76 -3.78
CA GLU A 52 2.44 8.05 -4.76
C GLU A 52 2.50 6.54 -4.48
N LYS A 53 2.11 6.13 -3.28
CA LYS A 53 2.05 4.73 -2.85
C LYS A 53 0.69 4.12 -3.06
N GLU A 54 -0.30 4.92 -3.43
CA GLU A 54 -1.60 4.43 -3.88
C GLU A 54 -1.43 3.88 -5.30
N SER A 55 -1.70 2.59 -5.48
CA SER A 55 -1.59 1.93 -6.78
C SER A 55 -2.81 1.07 -7.06
N ILE A 56 -2.89 0.61 -8.31
CA ILE A 56 -3.88 -0.36 -8.76
C ILE A 56 -3.20 -1.72 -8.81
N PHE A 57 -3.81 -2.72 -8.20
CA PHE A 57 -3.32 -4.09 -8.21
C PHE A 57 -4.47 -5.08 -8.42
N GLN A 58 -4.11 -6.33 -8.67
CA GLN A 58 -5.05 -7.46 -8.79
C GLN A 58 -4.93 -8.35 -7.57
N MET A 59 -6.02 -9.04 -7.23
CA MET A 59 -6.04 -10.01 -6.12
C MET A 59 -5.43 -11.35 -6.54
N THR A 60 -4.93 -12.10 -5.57
CA THR A 60 -4.45 -13.47 -5.78
C THR A 60 -5.61 -14.45 -5.56
N PRO A 61 -6.11 -15.16 -6.59
CA PRO A 61 -7.19 -16.13 -6.43
C PRO A 61 -6.72 -17.35 -5.65
N SER A 62 -7.64 -18.07 -5.01
CA SER A 62 -7.34 -19.34 -4.32
C SER A 62 -6.78 -20.42 -5.24
N GLY A 63 -7.19 -20.42 -6.53
CA GLY A 63 -6.82 -21.45 -7.51
C GLY A 63 -7.44 -22.84 -7.24
N ASP A 64 -8.23 -22.98 -6.17
CA ASP A 64 -8.87 -24.23 -5.75
C ASP A 64 -10.36 -24.19 -6.10
N SER A 65 -10.82 -25.16 -6.90
CA SER A 65 -12.23 -25.29 -7.28
C SER A 65 -13.16 -25.53 -6.10
N ASN A 66 -12.64 -26.00 -4.96
CA ASN A 66 -13.43 -26.16 -3.73
C ASN A 66 -13.60 -24.84 -2.95
N LYS A 67 -12.84 -23.80 -3.32
CA LYS A 67 -12.87 -22.47 -2.68
C LYS A 67 -13.04 -21.38 -3.75
N PRO A 68 -14.13 -21.39 -4.52
CA PRO A 68 -14.27 -20.57 -5.72
C PRO A 68 -14.43 -19.07 -5.43
N THR A 69 -14.98 -18.70 -4.26
CA THR A 69 -15.23 -17.31 -3.85
C THR A 69 -14.15 -16.73 -2.93
N LEU A 70 -12.99 -17.37 -2.85
CA LEU A 70 -11.92 -16.97 -1.96
C LEU A 70 -10.76 -16.34 -2.74
N MET A 71 -10.32 -15.16 -2.29
CA MET A 71 -9.12 -14.51 -2.80
C MET A 71 -8.27 -13.95 -1.66
N TYR A 72 -6.99 -13.74 -1.96
CA TYR A 72 -6.00 -13.23 -1.03
C TYR A 72 -5.48 -11.89 -1.50
N LEU A 73 -5.29 -10.99 -0.54
CA LEU A 73 -4.53 -9.77 -0.75
C LEU A 73 -3.06 -10.15 -1.03
N PRO A 74 -2.43 -9.62 -2.09
CA PRO A 74 -0.99 -9.77 -2.30
C PRO A 74 -0.18 -9.25 -1.11
N GLU A 75 1.02 -9.79 -0.90
CA GLU A 75 1.82 -9.54 0.30
C GLU A 75 2.26 -8.07 0.47
N ASN A 76 2.47 -7.36 -0.64
CA ASN A 76 3.03 -6.01 -0.64
C ASN A 76 1.96 -4.91 -0.50
N ILE A 77 0.79 -5.20 0.05
CA ILE A 77 -0.30 -4.22 0.18
C ILE A 77 -0.59 -3.95 1.65
N ILE A 78 -0.56 -2.66 2.01
CA ILE A 78 -0.83 -2.18 3.36
C ILE A 78 -2.34 -2.02 3.59
N ASN A 79 -3.05 -1.48 2.60
CA ASN A 79 -4.47 -1.18 2.75
C ASN A 79 -5.23 -1.32 1.42
N LEU A 80 -6.44 -1.88 1.48
CA LEU A 80 -7.40 -1.93 0.38
C LEU A 80 -8.45 -0.83 0.57
N GLN A 81 -8.45 0.19 -0.30
CA GLN A 81 -9.43 1.28 -0.24
C GLN A 81 -10.71 0.97 -1.01
N ARG A 82 -10.58 0.43 -2.22
CA ARG A 82 -11.72 0.14 -3.11
C ARG A 82 -11.43 -1.09 -3.95
N MET A 83 -12.47 -1.87 -4.21
CA MET A 83 -12.40 -3.01 -5.11
C MET A 83 -13.46 -2.90 -6.19
N LYS A 84 -13.05 -3.20 -7.42
CA LYS A 84 -13.93 -3.30 -8.58
C LYS A 84 -13.85 -4.68 -9.19
N TYR A 85 -14.95 -5.09 -9.78
CA TYR A 85 -15.06 -6.35 -10.50
C TYR A 85 -15.49 -6.13 -11.95
N ASN A 86 -14.94 -6.94 -12.85
CA ASN A 86 -15.31 -6.91 -14.27
C ASN A 86 -16.46 -7.88 -14.54
N SER A 87 -17.61 -7.31 -14.93
CA SER A 87 -18.81 -8.07 -15.33
C SER A 87 -18.77 -8.62 -16.75
N ALA A 88 -17.87 -8.11 -17.60
CA ALA A 88 -17.83 -8.41 -19.02
C ALA A 88 -16.56 -9.20 -19.40
N SER A 89 -16.29 -9.26 -20.70
CA SER A 89 -15.11 -9.92 -21.25
C SER A 89 -13.82 -9.14 -20.92
N VAL A 90 -12.66 -9.77 -21.10
CA VAL A 90 -11.36 -9.09 -20.95
C VAL A 90 -11.12 -8.08 -22.09
N SER A 91 -11.67 -8.33 -23.28
CA SER A 91 -11.53 -7.45 -24.44
C SER A 91 -12.40 -6.20 -24.40
N ASP A 92 -13.53 -6.25 -23.67
CA ASP A 92 -14.43 -5.12 -23.45
C ASP A 92 -14.88 -5.13 -21.99
N PRO A 93 -14.06 -4.58 -21.08
CA PRO A 93 -14.27 -4.71 -19.65
C PRO A 93 -15.31 -3.70 -19.14
N ASN A 94 -16.24 -4.18 -18.33
CA ASN A 94 -17.23 -3.36 -17.64
C ASN A 94 -17.04 -3.47 -16.12
N TRP A 95 -16.40 -2.45 -15.56
CA TRP A 95 -16.05 -2.36 -14.15
C TRP A 95 -17.18 -1.78 -13.31
N TYR A 96 -17.60 -2.51 -12.28
CA TYR A 96 -18.49 -2.00 -11.24
C TYR A 96 -17.82 -2.12 -9.87
N ASP A 97 -18.22 -1.25 -8.94
CA ASP A 97 -17.67 -1.21 -7.60
C ASP A 97 -18.30 -2.32 -6.74
N LEU A 98 -17.47 -3.05 -5.99
CA LEU A 98 -17.93 -4.01 -5.00
C LEU A 98 -18.10 -3.35 -3.64
N ASN A 99 -19.12 -3.77 -2.90
CA ASN A 99 -19.43 -3.20 -1.60
C ASN A 99 -18.80 -4.05 -0.48
N TYR A 100 -18.05 -3.40 0.40
CA TYR A 100 -17.59 -4.02 1.63
C TYR A 100 -18.75 -4.16 2.61
N LEU A 101 -18.92 -5.36 3.17
CA LEU A 101 -19.83 -5.61 4.30
C LEU A 101 -19.01 -5.96 5.55
N PRO A 102 -19.41 -5.46 6.73
CA PRO A 102 -18.88 -5.95 7.99
C PRO A 102 -19.06 -7.46 8.10
N TRP A 103 -18.14 -8.12 8.80
CA TRP A 103 -18.11 -9.58 8.88
C TRP A 103 -19.42 -10.18 9.40
N ASP A 104 -20.02 -9.60 10.44
CA ASP A 104 -21.27 -10.11 11.02
C ASP A 104 -22.45 -10.05 10.04
N ASP A 105 -22.63 -8.91 9.35
CA ASP A 105 -23.70 -8.75 8.35
C ASP A 105 -23.49 -9.71 7.17
N PHE A 106 -22.24 -9.93 6.79
CA PHE A 106 -21.87 -10.86 5.73
C PHE A 106 -22.18 -12.31 6.12
N LEU A 107 -21.89 -12.69 7.37
CA LEU A 107 -22.24 -14.01 7.89
C LEU A 107 -23.76 -14.23 7.92
N ASP A 108 -24.54 -13.24 8.38
CA ASP A 108 -26.00 -13.33 8.41
C ASP A 108 -26.57 -13.51 7.00
N MET A 109 -26.03 -12.76 6.02
CA MET A 109 -26.39 -12.91 4.61
C MET A 109 -26.08 -14.31 4.08
N GLN A 110 -24.87 -14.84 4.36
CA GLN A 110 -24.50 -16.18 3.92
C GLN A 110 -25.30 -17.29 4.61
N ASN A 111 -25.57 -17.14 5.91
CA ASN A 111 -26.32 -18.14 6.68
C ASN A 111 -27.77 -18.24 6.23
N GLY A 112 -28.37 -17.13 5.79
CA GLY A 112 -29.71 -17.08 5.21
C GLY A 112 -29.89 -17.86 3.90
N LEU A 113 -28.80 -18.28 3.24
CA LEU A 113 -28.86 -19.10 2.04
C LEU A 113 -29.26 -20.55 2.36
N LEU A 114 -30.15 -21.12 1.54
CA LEU A 114 -30.61 -22.50 1.67
C LEU A 114 -29.80 -23.41 0.73
N THR A 115 -29.12 -24.40 1.30
CA THR A 115 -28.33 -25.38 0.54
C THR A 115 -29.18 -26.38 -0.25
N THR A 116 -30.50 -26.32 -0.11
CA THR A 116 -31.44 -27.09 -0.94
C THR A 116 -31.59 -26.51 -2.34
N GLU A 117 -31.19 -25.25 -2.55
CA GLU A 117 -31.23 -24.61 -3.85
C GLU A 117 -30.01 -25.02 -4.68
N THR A 118 -30.22 -25.32 -5.97
CA THR A 118 -29.15 -25.71 -6.90
C THR A 118 -28.11 -24.62 -7.12
N ASN A 119 -28.48 -23.38 -6.82
CA ASN A 119 -27.67 -22.20 -7.08
C ASN A 119 -26.79 -21.82 -5.87
N VAL A 120 -26.90 -22.58 -4.77
CA VAL A 120 -26.15 -22.34 -3.53
C VAL A 120 -25.13 -23.45 -3.33
N GLY A 121 -23.86 -23.08 -3.32
CA GLY A 121 -22.77 -23.97 -2.95
C GLY A 121 -22.28 -23.73 -1.54
N SER A 122 -21.43 -24.62 -1.05
CA SER A 122 -20.73 -24.46 0.22
C SER A 122 -19.24 -24.73 0.04
N MET A 123 -18.41 -24.01 0.78
CA MET A 123 -16.97 -24.26 0.88
C MET A 123 -16.55 -24.37 2.33
N THR A 124 -15.48 -25.13 2.56
CA THR A 124 -14.86 -25.27 3.86
C THR A 124 -13.55 -24.48 3.92
N ILE A 125 -13.41 -23.68 4.97
CA ILE A 125 -12.16 -22.99 5.30
C ILE A 125 -11.68 -23.56 6.63
N ILE A 126 -10.38 -23.82 6.73
CA ILE A 126 -9.73 -24.28 7.96
C ILE A 126 -8.87 -23.12 8.45
N GLU A 127 -9.19 -22.60 9.64
CA GLU A 127 -8.44 -21.54 10.31
C GLU A 127 -8.16 -22.00 11.74
N ASP A 128 -6.90 -21.88 12.20
CA ASP A 128 -6.45 -22.29 13.53
C ASP A 128 -6.86 -23.72 13.96
N GLY A 129 -6.95 -24.65 12.99
CA GLY A 129 -7.37 -26.03 13.23
C GLY A 129 -8.88 -26.23 13.39
N HIS A 130 -9.68 -25.16 13.28
CA HIS A 130 -11.13 -25.19 13.25
C HIS A 130 -11.64 -25.17 11.81
N THR A 131 -12.67 -25.98 11.53
CA THR A 131 -13.29 -26.04 10.20
C THR A 131 -14.58 -25.22 10.19
N PHE A 132 -14.64 -24.22 9.34
CA PHE A 132 -15.81 -23.38 9.12
C PHE A 132 -16.39 -23.67 7.73
N THR A 133 -17.71 -23.71 7.64
CA THR A 133 -18.41 -23.92 6.36
C THR A 133 -19.16 -22.65 5.99
N PHE A 134 -18.82 -22.08 4.84
CA PHE A 134 -19.46 -20.88 4.30
C PHE A 134 -20.28 -21.24 3.06
N LYS A 135 -21.40 -20.54 2.87
CA LYS A 135 -22.28 -20.71 1.72
C LYS A 135 -22.05 -19.57 0.73
N TYR A 136 -22.21 -19.85 -0.55
CA TYR A 136 -22.08 -18.86 -1.63
C TYR A 136 -23.10 -19.13 -2.73
N ARG A 137 -23.37 -18.14 -3.57
CA ARG A 137 -24.14 -18.33 -4.80
C ARG A 137 -23.24 -18.60 -6.00
N ASN A 138 -23.69 -19.45 -6.93
CA ASN A 138 -22.92 -19.89 -8.11
C ASN A 138 -23.52 -19.41 -9.45
N ASP A 139 -24.56 -18.57 -9.41
CA ASP A 139 -25.37 -18.13 -10.55
C ASP A 139 -25.28 -16.62 -10.84
N VAL A 140 -24.62 -15.85 -9.95
CA VAL A 140 -24.50 -14.40 -10.05
C VAL A 140 -23.05 -13.96 -9.82
N LEU A 141 -22.65 -12.88 -10.47
CA LEU A 141 -21.37 -12.22 -10.26
C LEU A 141 -21.30 -11.58 -8.87
N PRO A 142 -20.11 -11.50 -8.25
CA PRO A 142 -19.95 -10.97 -6.90
C PRO A 142 -20.48 -9.53 -6.77
N GLN A 143 -21.13 -9.23 -5.65
CA GLN A 143 -21.59 -7.86 -5.32
C GLN A 143 -20.99 -7.37 -4.00
N PHE A 144 -20.74 -8.29 -3.09
CA PHE A 144 -20.28 -8.00 -1.75
C PHE A 144 -19.02 -8.79 -1.43
N TYR A 145 -18.20 -8.21 -0.58
CA TYR A 145 -17.04 -8.89 -0.03
C TYR A 145 -16.87 -8.55 1.45
N ALA A 146 -16.26 -9.47 2.18
CA ALA A 146 -15.87 -9.27 3.57
C ALA A 146 -14.48 -9.87 3.81
N SER A 147 -13.78 -9.34 4.81
CA SER A 147 -12.49 -9.84 5.29
C SER A 147 -12.66 -10.35 6.71
N PHE A 148 -12.07 -11.51 7.03
CA PHE A 148 -12.10 -12.04 8.39
C PHE A 148 -10.73 -12.02 9.09
N ASN A 149 -9.62 -12.02 8.35
CA ASN A 149 -8.25 -11.99 8.88
C ASN A 149 -7.34 -10.97 8.15
N ASP A 150 -7.93 -9.86 7.69
CA ASP A 150 -7.34 -8.74 6.93
C ASP A 150 -6.67 -9.08 5.59
N ARG A 151 -6.29 -10.35 5.34
CA ARG A 151 -5.62 -10.81 4.11
C ARG A 151 -6.48 -11.73 3.25
N THR A 152 -7.35 -12.52 3.86
CA THR A 152 -8.30 -13.38 3.14
C THR A 152 -9.61 -12.63 2.95
N ILE A 153 -10.00 -12.50 1.69
CA ILE A 153 -11.25 -11.87 1.28
C ILE A 153 -12.20 -12.93 0.74
N LEU A 154 -13.43 -12.90 1.25
CA LEU A 154 -14.50 -13.80 0.89
C LEU A 154 -15.56 -13.01 0.11
N PHE A 155 -15.95 -13.52 -1.05
CA PHE A 155 -17.00 -12.95 -1.89
C PHE A 155 -18.32 -13.69 -1.69
N ASP A 156 -19.44 -12.99 -1.87
CA ASP A 156 -20.78 -13.56 -1.71
C ASP A 156 -21.13 -14.60 -2.78
N SER A 157 -20.64 -14.38 -4.00
CA SER A 157 -21.05 -15.14 -5.18
C SER A 157 -19.98 -15.21 -6.28
N TYR A 158 -20.13 -16.17 -7.18
CA TYR A 158 -19.43 -16.23 -8.47
C TYR A 158 -20.34 -16.87 -9.52
N ASP A 159 -20.07 -16.62 -10.80
CA ASP A 159 -20.81 -17.27 -11.88
C ASP A 159 -20.04 -18.49 -12.42
N SER A 160 -20.57 -19.68 -12.13
CA SER A 160 -19.99 -20.96 -12.51
C SER A 160 -20.04 -21.24 -14.02
N LEU A 161 -20.91 -20.57 -14.77
CA LEU A 161 -20.95 -20.69 -16.24
C LEU A 161 -19.81 -19.95 -16.92
N VAL A 162 -19.30 -18.90 -16.28
CA VAL A 162 -18.25 -18.04 -16.85
C VAL A 162 -16.87 -18.50 -16.38
N ASN A 163 -16.71 -18.83 -15.10
CA ASN A 163 -15.44 -19.28 -14.52
C ASN A 163 -15.66 -20.33 -13.44
N THR A 164 -14.71 -21.27 -13.29
CA THR A 164 -14.74 -22.28 -12.22
C THR A 164 -14.40 -21.71 -10.84
N THR A 165 -13.62 -20.62 -10.80
CA THR A 165 -13.25 -19.86 -9.60
C THR A 165 -13.15 -18.39 -9.96
N LEU A 166 -13.14 -17.49 -8.97
CA LEU A 166 -12.78 -16.09 -9.22
C LEU A 166 -11.35 -15.99 -9.78
N VAL A 167 -11.12 -15.01 -10.66
CA VAL A 167 -9.85 -14.86 -11.41
C VAL A 167 -9.28 -13.45 -11.21
N ALA A 168 -7.96 -13.36 -11.03
CA ALA A 168 -7.23 -12.10 -10.84
C ALA A 168 -7.53 -11.04 -11.91
N SER A 169 -7.61 -11.44 -13.18
CA SER A 169 -7.82 -10.54 -14.32
C SER A 169 -9.18 -9.82 -14.31
N LYS A 170 -10.14 -10.28 -13.50
CA LYS A 170 -11.45 -9.64 -13.31
C LYS A 170 -11.52 -8.78 -12.06
N THR A 171 -10.45 -8.71 -11.27
CA THR A 171 -10.36 -7.85 -10.08
C THR A 171 -9.50 -6.63 -10.38
N MET A 172 -9.96 -5.48 -9.92
CA MET A 172 -9.17 -4.25 -9.93
C MET A 172 -9.31 -3.58 -8.57
N CYS A 173 -8.23 -3.59 -7.81
CA CYS A 173 -8.18 -3.09 -6.45
C CYS A 173 -7.36 -1.81 -6.41
N PHE A 174 -7.77 -0.90 -5.55
CA PHE A 174 -7.09 0.37 -5.27
C PHE A 174 -6.66 0.36 -3.82
N GLY A 175 -5.39 0.63 -3.57
CA GLY A 175 -4.85 0.59 -2.23
C GLY A 175 -3.41 1.06 -2.13
N SER A 176 -2.89 1.11 -0.91
CA SER A 176 -1.51 1.49 -0.65
C SER A 176 -0.59 0.27 -0.70
N ILE A 177 0.52 0.42 -1.42
CA ILE A 177 1.58 -0.59 -1.49
C ILE A 177 2.62 -0.34 -0.40
N GLU A 178 3.10 -1.42 0.19
CA GLU A 178 4.29 -1.42 1.04
C GLU A 178 5.54 -1.21 0.17
N PRO A 179 6.33 -0.16 0.44
CA PRO A 179 7.53 0.07 -0.35
C PRO A 179 8.63 -0.94 -0.01
N ASP A 180 9.26 -1.48 -1.04
CA ASP A 180 10.49 -2.24 -0.88
C ASP A 180 11.69 -1.29 -0.75
N PHE A 181 12.59 -1.57 0.19
CA PHE A 181 13.84 -0.84 0.35
C PHE A 181 15.03 -1.80 0.25
N THR A 182 15.81 -1.66 -0.82
CA THR A 182 16.99 -2.51 -1.05
C THR A 182 18.27 -1.75 -0.72
N LEU A 183 19.17 -2.39 0.02
CA LEU A 183 20.50 -1.85 0.34
C LEU A 183 21.43 -2.10 -0.86
N SER A 184 21.27 -1.30 -1.91
CA SER A 184 22.08 -1.33 -3.11
C SER A 184 22.50 0.09 -3.48
N ASP A 185 23.73 0.26 -3.96
CA ASP A 185 24.27 1.57 -4.36
C ASP A 185 23.36 2.26 -5.38
N THR A 186 22.78 1.49 -6.31
CA THR A 186 21.92 2.00 -7.39
C THR A 186 20.46 2.20 -6.97
N PHE A 187 20.08 1.81 -5.76
CA PHE A 187 18.70 1.93 -5.32
C PHE A 187 18.28 3.39 -5.19
N VAL A 188 17.11 3.72 -5.72
CA VAL A 188 16.51 5.06 -5.63
C VAL A 188 15.23 4.94 -4.82
N PRO A 189 15.18 5.47 -3.58
CA PRO A 189 13.97 5.48 -2.77
C PRO A 189 12.78 6.10 -3.51
N GLU A 190 11.65 5.42 -3.47
CA GLU A 190 10.41 5.90 -4.08
C GLU A 190 9.79 7.01 -3.23
N LEU A 191 10.17 8.26 -3.54
CA LEU A 191 9.60 9.50 -3.01
C LEU A 191 9.58 10.57 -4.12
N ASP A 192 8.70 11.56 -3.95
CA ASP A 192 8.72 12.76 -4.78
C ASP A 192 10.04 13.53 -4.58
N ALA A 193 10.44 14.26 -5.62
CA ALA A 193 11.59 15.17 -5.61
C ALA A 193 11.55 16.20 -4.47
N GLN A 194 10.36 16.62 -4.02
CA GLN A 194 10.22 17.56 -2.90
C GLN A 194 10.46 16.88 -1.55
N GLN A 195 10.00 15.64 -1.40
CA GLN A 195 10.11 14.83 -0.19
C GLN A 195 11.50 14.22 -0.03
N PHE A 196 12.26 14.11 -1.11
CA PHE A 196 13.64 13.66 -1.08
C PHE A 196 14.54 14.53 -0.20
N GLN A 197 14.24 15.83 -0.11
CA GLN A 197 14.94 16.74 0.80
C GLN A 197 14.55 16.52 2.27
N LEU A 198 13.34 16.04 2.55
CA LEU A 198 12.94 15.65 3.90
C LEU A 198 13.76 14.45 4.35
N LEU A 199 13.81 13.39 3.54
CA LEU A 199 14.62 12.20 3.80
C LEU A 199 16.07 12.56 4.10
N LEU A 200 16.71 13.37 3.25
CA LEU A 200 18.10 13.77 3.45
C LEU A 200 18.32 14.51 4.78
N GLN A 201 17.43 15.44 5.16
CA GLN A 201 17.61 16.17 6.42
C GLN A 201 17.32 15.31 7.65
N ALA A 202 16.31 14.43 7.59
CA ALA A 202 15.98 13.50 8.67
C ALA A 202 17.13 12.52 8.92
N SER A 203 17.61 11.85 7.86
CA SER A 203 18.75 10.92 7.95
C SER A 203 20.02 11.61 8.42
N LYS A 204 20.25 12.86 8.00
CA LYS A 204 21.38 13.64 8.49
C LYS A 204 21.26 13.98 9.97
N ALA A 205 20.09 14.40 10.44
CA ALA A 205 19.89 14.71 11.86
C ALA A 205 20.11 13.46 12.72
N GLN A 206 19.53 12.33 12.31
CA GLN A 206 19.65 11.06 13.03
C GLN A 206 21.08 10.50 13.01
N ALA A 207 21.75 10.50 11.85
CA ALA A 207 23.13 10.01 11.73
C ALA A 207 24.13 10.81 12.60
N PHE A 208 23.94 12.13 12.74
CA PHE A 208 24.75 12.97 13.61
C PHE A 208 24.62 12.60 15.09
N VAL A 209 23.39 12.32 15.54
CA VAL A 209 23.11 11.92 16.92
C VAL A 209 23.63 10.52 17.20
N GLU A 210 23.42 9.56 16.31
CA GLU A 210 23.80 8.17 16.53
C GLU A 210 25.32 7.92 16.38
N LEU A 211 25.95 8.48 15.34
CA LEU A 211 27.34 8.17 15.01
C LEU A 211 28.34 9.14 15.64
N LYS A 212 27.98 10.42 15.79
CA LYS A 212 28.88 11.44 16.39
C LYS A 212 28.46 11.86 17.80
N GLN A 213 27.29 11.44 18.30
CA GLN A 213 26.76 11.86 19.61
C GLN A 213 26.60 13.39 19.73
N VAL A 214 26.40 14.07 18.60
CA VAL A 214 26.25 15.53 18.54
C VAL A 214 24.98 15.87 17.77
N GLU A 215 24.18 16.77 18.32
CA GLU A 215 22.98 17.25 17.65
C GLU A 215 23.31 18.23 16.52
N ASN A 216 22.55 18.14 15.42
CA ASN A 216 22.62 19.11 14.33
C ASN A 216 21.33 19.96 14.29
N PRO A 217 21.24 21.05 15.08
CA PRO A 217 20.01 21.82 15.22
C PRO A 217 19.56 22.51 13.92
N LYS A 218 20.46 22.67 12.94
CA LYS A 218 20.13 23.22 11.63
C LYS A 218 19.47 22.18 10.73
N ALA A 219 19.87 20.91 10.81
CA ALA A 219 19.25 19.82 10.07
C ALA A 219 17.81 19.59 10.58
N GLU A 220 17.60 19.49 11.89
CA GLU A 220 16.28 19.31 12.50
C GLU A 220 15.29 20.44 12.16
N ARG A 221 15.76 21.70 12.19
CA ARG A 221 14.92 22.84 11.80
C ARG A 221 14.49 22.77 10.33
N LYS A 222 15.37 22.29 9.45
CA LYS A 222 15.05 22.10 8.02
C LYS A 222 14.13 20.91 7.82
N GLU A 223 14.35 19.81 8.52
CA GLU A 223 13.49 18.63 8.52
C GLU A 223 12.06 19.02 8.88
N ARG A 224 11.84 19.69 10.02
CA ARG A 224 10.51 20.16 10.44
C ARG A 224 9.84 21.05 9.39
N LYS A 225 10.61 21.95 8.75
CA LYS A 225 10.09 22.81 7.68
C LYS A 225 9.68 21.99 6.46
N ASN A 226 10.50 21.01 6.08
CA ASN A 226 10.25 20.12 4.94
C ASN A 226 9.06 19.19 5.21
N GLU A 227 8.87 18.75 6.44
CA GLU A 227 7.72 17.92 6.85
C GLU A 227 6.41 18.69 6.70
N ILE A 228 6.35 19.93 7.21
CA ILE A 228 5.18 20.82 7.04
C ILE A 228 4.91 21.08 5.55
N LEU A 229 5.96 21.25 4.75
CA LEU A 229 5.83 21.44 3.30
C LEU A 229 5.29 20.18 2.63
N ALA A 230 5.87 19.02 2.92
CA ALA A 230 5.47 17.72 2.39
C ALA A 230 3.99 17.42 2.69
N GLN A 231 3.51 17.72 3.90
CA GLN A 231 2.10 17.58 4.24
C GLN A 231 1.18 18.46 3.37
N ARG A 232 1.63 19.67 3.02
CA ARG A 232 0.87 20.63 2.21
C ARG A 232 0.91 20.32 0.71
N THR A 233 2.05 19.84 0.22
CA THR A 233 2.31 19.60 -1.21
C THR A 233 2.35 18.12 -1.57
N LYS A 234 1.77 17.25 -0.74
CA LYS A 234 1.73 15.80 -0.99
C LYS A 234 1.09 15.41 -2.31
N HIS A 235 0.14 16.20 -2.81
CA HIS A 235 -0.51 15.95 -4.09
C HIS A 235 0.10 16.85 -5.16
N ALA A 236 0.65 16.24 -6.21
CA ALA A 236 1.10 16.96 -7.41
C ALA A 236 -0.08 17.58 -8.19
N ILE A 237 -1.24 16.92 -8.16
CA ILE A 237 -2.49 17.41 -8.76
C ILE A 237 -3.32 18.09 -7.68
N ASP A 238 -3.77 19.33 -7.93
CA ASP A 238 -4.69 20.00 -7.02
C ASP A 238 -6.05 19.27 -7.04
N ARG A 239 -6.31 18.52 -5.96
CA ARG A 239 -7.58 17.80 -5.76
C ARG A 239 -8.75 18.75 -5.45
N ARG A 240 -8.50 20.06 -5.31
CA ARG A 240 -9.56 21.07 -5.21
C ARG A 240 -10.17 21.27 -6.59
N GLY A 241 -11.40 20.79 -6.79
CA GLY A 241 -12.15 21.10 -8.01
C GLY A 241 -12.22 22.63 -8.23
N GLY A 242 -12.32 23.08 -9.48
CA GLY A 242 -12.30 24.51 -9.83
C GLY A 242 -13.35 25.39 -9.11
N SER A 243 -14.33 24.78 -8.44
CA SER A 243 -15.29 25.45 -7.56
C SER A 243 -14.75 25.78 -6.15
N GLN A 244 -13.64 25.20 -5.69
CA GLN A 244 -13.04 25.52 -4.38
C GLN A 244 -11.95 26.60 -4.47
N THR A 245 -11.51 26.97 -5.67
CA THR A 245 -10.66 28.13 -5.96
C THR A 245 -11.46 29.44 -6.03
N TYR A 246 -12.50 29.59 -5.20
CA TYR A 246 -13.12 30.91 -5.04
C TYR A 246 -12.10 31.86 -4.42
N ARG A 247 -11.90 33.00 -5.08
CA ARG A 247 -11.12 34.14 -4.60
C ARG A 247 -11.53 34.41 -3.16
N ARG A 248 -10.61 34.17 -2.22
CA ARG A 248 -10.75 34.63 -0.84
C ARG A 248 -10.76 36.16 -0.89
N TYR A 249 -11.95 36.74 -1.00
CA TYR A 249 -12.13 38.18 -0.77
C TYR A 249 -11.67 38.43 0.67
N GLY A 250 -10.62 39.26 0.78
CA GLY A 250 -9.95 39.56 2.03
C GLY A 250 -10.95 40.01 3.10
N ARG A 251 -10.72 39.55 4.32
CA ARG A 251 -11.22 40.23 5.51
C ARG A 251 -10.69 41.68 5.45
N LYS A 252 -11.62 42.64 5.48
CA LYS A 252 -11.32 44.01 5.92
C LYS A 252 -10.99 44.01 7.40
#